data_AF-A0P3P7-F1
#
_entry.id   AF-A0P3P7-F1
#
_cell.length_a   1.000
_cell.length_b   1.000
_cell.length_c   1.000
_cell.angle_alpha   90.00
_cell.angle_beta   90.00
_cell.angle_gamma   90.00
#
_symmetry.space_group_name_H-M   'P 1'
#
loop_
_entity.id
_entity.type
_entity.pdbx_description
1 polymer ?
#
loop_
_entity_poly.entity_id
_entity_poly.type
_entity_poly.pdbx_seq_one_letter_code
_entity_poly.pdbx_strand_id
1 'polypeptide(L)'
;MRRRLPGDQRVQILGPMEARLQTFDFAILGGLNEGIWPQRTRNDPWLNRPMKRDMGLEPPERRLGAAAHDFAQGMGARRVLLSRAARSDGAPTVASRWLQRLTTLAGPDLTKQLEAQGAIYSALAAQLDRPEGAVRPASRPQPRPLLAARPKSLSITEIERLIRDPYAIFARHVLELQPVDPIGGEPGAADKGNLIHDALADFLLTWTGPFDDKAVKALTEIGEELFEPLDAFPAIRALWWPRFQKIAAGFVAYEARRSQHVSQRFLEIGGGVEMKLPGFDFRLRGRADRIDLLSGGGLSVVDYKTGQVPSQKQVDALLSPQLPLEAAMIRRFGFKDVPADAPISELLYLQLKGGSEPVIEAPRNPKETPLEDLVEDAWKRLEQLIAHYVREDTGYLSRARVMRERQMGGDYDHLARTQEWALGSEEAS
;
A
#
# COMPACT_ATOMS: atom_id res chain seq x y z
N MET A 1 0.08 -24.52 5.78
CA MET A 1 0.11 -25.50 4.67
C MET A 1 -1.22 -26.23 4.58
N ARG A 2 -2.06 -25.96 3.56
CA ARG A 2 -3.18 -26.87 3.24
C ARG A 2 -2.56 -28.16 2.72
N ARG A 3 -2.62 -29.26 3.48
CA ARG A 3 -2.22 -30.58 2.99
C ARG A 3 -3.09 -30.92 1.78
N ARG A 4 -2.48 -31.04 0.59
CA ARG A 4 -3.12 -31.65 -0.58
C ARG A 4 -3.16 -33.16 -0.34
N LEU A 5 -4.14 -33.60 0.44
CA LEU A 5 -4.50 -35.02 0.44
C LEU A 5 -4.98 -35.38 -0.98
N PRO A 6 -4.72 -36.61 -1.46
CA PRO A 6 -5.35 -37.09 -2.69
C PRO A 6 -6.87 -36.93 -2.55
N GLY A 7 -7.52 -36.35 -3.56
CA GLY A 7 -8.98 -36.31 -3.61
C GLY A 7 -9.54 -37.73 -3.56
N ASP A 8 -10.73 -37.89 -2.97
CA ASP A 8 -11.42 -39.17 -2.97
C ASP A 8 -11.68 -39.61 -4.42
N GLN A 9 -11.12 -40.76 -4.82
CA GLN A 9 -11.20 -41.26 -6.20
C GLN A 9 -12.64 -41.51 -6.67
N ARG A 10 -13.61 -41.57 -5.75
CA ARG A 10 -15.04 -41.72 -6.05
C ARG A 10 -15.69 -40.42 -6.53
N VAL A 11 -15.03 -39.28 -6.34
CA VAL A 11 -15.54 -37.97 -6.73
C VAL A 11 -14.68 -37.42 -7.87
N GLN A 12 -15.30 -37.21 -9.02
CA GLN A 12 -14.64 -36.63 -10.19
C GLN A 12 -15.31 -35.31 -10.56
N ILE A 13 -14.52 -34.25 -10.77
CA ILE A 13 -14.97 -32.97 -11.30
C ILE A 13 -14.51 -32.90 -12.75
N LEU A 14 -15.46 -32.98 -13.67
CA LEU A 14 -15.20 -33.16 -15.10
C LEU A 14 -15.91 -32.09 -15.93
N GLY A 15 -15.34 -31.79 -17.09
CA GLY A 15 -16.07 -31.07 -18.13
C GLY A 15 -17.18 -31.94 -18.74
N PRO A 16 -18.23 -31.36 -19.36
CA PRO A 16 -19.33 -32.15 -19.93
C PRO A 16 -18.87 -33.19 -20.98
N MET A 17 -17.86 -32.85 -21.78
CA MET A 17 -17.28 -33.76 -22.79
C MET A 17 -16.51 -34.94 -22.17
N GLU A 18 -15.90 -34.76 -21.01
CA GLU A 18 -15.21 -35.83 -20.29
C GLU A 18 -16.22 -36.71 -19.55
N ALA A 19 -17.23 -36.08 -18.94
CA ALA A 19 -18.27 -36.77 -18.19
C ALA A 19 -19.07 -37.75 -19.06
N ARG A 20 -19.39 -37.39 -20.31
CA ARG A 20 -20.11 -38.30 -21.25
C ARG A 20 -19.33 -39.55 -21.65
N LEU A 21 -18.01 -39.60 -21.42
CA LEU A 21 -17.16 -40.76 -21.72
C LEU A 21 -17.10 -41.76 -20.56
N GLN A 22 -17.73 -41.42 -19.44
CA GLN A 22 -17.76 -42.23 -18.22
C GLN A 22 -19.19 -42.50 -17.78
N THR A 23 -19.36 -43.41 -16.83
CA THR A 23 -20.66 -43.75 -16.23
C THR A 23 -20.61 -43.46 -14.73
N PHE A 24 -21.65 -42.81 -14.21
CA PHE A 24 -21.76 -42.43 -12.81
C PHE A 24 -23.12 -42.86 -12.24
N ASP A 25 -23.11 -43.39 -11.01
CA ASP A 25 -24.36 -43.67 -10.28
C ASP A 25 -25.06 -42.38 -9.82
N PHE A 26 -24.28 -41.34 -9.51
CA PHE A 26 -24.78 -40.03 -9.10
C PHE A 26 -24.07 -38.91 -9.85
N ALA A 27 -24.82 -38.14 -10.64
CA ALA A 27 -24.31 -37.01 -11.41
C ALA A 27 -24.79 -35.68 -10.81
N ILE A 28 -23.88 -34.72 -10.64
CA ILE A 28 -24.22 -33.35 -10.25
C ILE A 28 -23.99 -32.46 -11.47
N LEU A 29 -25.07 -31.99 -12.09
CA LEU A 29 -25.00 -31.04 -13.20
C LEU A 29 -25.01 -29.61 -12.63
N GLY A 30 -23.81 -29.06 -12.45
CA GLY A 30 -23.61 -27.74 -11.88
C GLY A 30 -23.59 -26.60 -12.90
N GLY A 31 -23.87 -25.39 -12.44
CA GLY A 31 -23.77 -24.18 -13.26
C GLY A 31 -24.90 -24.01 -14.27
N LEU A 32 -26.10 -24.52 -13.96
CA LEU A 32 -27.31 -24.39 -14.79
C LEU A 32 -27.91 -22.97 -14.71
N ASN A 33 -27.09 -21.98 -15.02
CA ASN A 33 -27.41 -20.58 -15.18
C ASN A 33 -27.35 -20.21 -16.66
N GLU A 34 -28.24 -19.34 -17.11
CA GLU A 34 -28.29 -18.91 -18.50
C GLU A 34 -27.00 -18.16 -18.88
N GLY A 35 -26.34 -18.61 -19.94
CA GLY A 35 -25.06 -18.09 -20.39
C GLY A 35 -23.83 -18.77 -19.80
N ILE A 36 -23.99 -19.63 -18.79
CA ILE A 36 -22.96 -20.55 -18.29
C ILE A 36 -23.16 -21.93 -18.93
N TRP A 37 -24.33 -22.53 -18.75
CA TRP A 37 -24.70 -23.79 -19.42
C TRP A 37 -26.15 -23.71 -19.92
N PRO A 38 -26.36 -23.48 -21.22
CA PRO A 38 -25.36 -23.33 -22.29
C PRO A 38 -24.54 -22.04 -22.19
N GLN A 39 -23.27 -22.13 -22.58
CA GLN A 39 -22.42 -20.96 -22.72
C GLN A 39 -22.97 -20.02 -23.79
N ARG A 40 -22.88 -18.70 -23.54
CA ARG A 40 -23.26 -17.72 -24.58
C ARG A 40 -22.36 -17.89 -25.79
N THR A 41 -23.00 -18.03 -26.93
CA THR A 41 -22.34 -17.96 -28.21
C THR A 41 -21.69 -16.59 -28.37
N ARG A 42 -20.35 -16.54 -28.45
CA ARG A 42 -19.64 -15.30 -28.78
C ARG A 42 -19.64 -15.14 -30.30
N ASN A 43 -20.08 -13.97 -30.76
CA ASN A 43 -19.83 -13.57 -32.14
C ASN A 43 -18.32 -13.34 -32.30
N ASP A 44 -17.81 -13.74 -33.46
CA ASP A 44 -16.42 -13.56 -33.81
C ASP A 44 -16.19 -12.11 -34.24
N PRO A 45 -15.13 -11.43 -33.75
CA PRO A 45 -14.90 -10.03 -34.06
C PRO A 45 -14.43 -9.82 -35.51
N TRP A 46 -14.01 -10.87 -36.22
CA TRP A 46 -13.46 -10.79 -37.57
C TRP A 46 -14.35 -11.44 -38.63
N LEU A 47 -15.00 -12.56 -38.29
CA LEU A 47 -15.78 -13.37 -39.24
C LEU A 47 -17.26 -13.38 -38.90
N ASN A 48 -18.08 -12.77 -39.78
CA ASN A 48 -19.53 -12.83 -39.65
C ASN A 48 -20.09 -14.24 -39.96
N ARG A 49 -21.37 -14.47 -39.60
CA ARG A 49 -22.02 -15.79 -39.77
C ARG A 49 -22.01 -16.29 -41.23
N PRO A 50 -22.33 -15.48 -42.26
CA PRO A 50 -22.20 -15.89 -43.66
C PRO A 50 -20.79 -16.34 -44.04
N MET A 51 -19.76 -15.57 -43.68
CA MET A 51 -18.36 -15.90 -43.99
C MET A 51 -17.96 -17.25 -43.41
N LYS A 52 -18.33 -17.53 -42.15
CA LYS A 52 -18.03 -18.82 -41.51
C LYS A 52 -18.69 -19.99 -42.24
N ARG A 53 -19.96 -19.81 -42.63
CA ARG A 53 -20.70 -20.83 -43.37
C ARG A 53 -20.07 -21.09 -44.73
N ASP A 54 -19.70 -20.04 -45.46
CA ASP A 54 -19.13 -20.15 -46.81
C ASP A 54 -17.72 -20.79 -46.77
N MET A 55 -17.00 -20.66 -45.65
CA MET A 55 -15.73 -21.36 -45.37
C MET A 55 -15.90 -22.80 -44.87
N GLY A 56 -17.14 -23.31 -44.73
CA GLY A 56 -17.40 -24.64 -44.20
C GLY A 56 -17.13 -24.80 -42.70
N LEU A 57 -17.01 -23.68 -41.96
CA LEU A 57 -16.83 -23.71 -40.52
C LEU A 57 -18.15 -23.99 -39.80
N GLU A 58 -18.06 -24.71 -38.70
CA GLU A 58 -19.22 -25.09 -37.90
C GLU A 58 -19.98 -23.87 -37.37
N PRO A 59 -21.32 -23.86 -37.48
CA PRO A 59 -22.12 -22.78 -36.96
C PRO A 59 -21.97 -22.70 -35.43
N PRO A 60 -21.93 -21.49 -34.86
CA PRO A 60 -21.83 -21.33 -33.41
C PRO A 60 -22.94 -22.04 -32.61
N GLU A 61 -24.11 -22.25 -33.23
CA GLU A 61 -25.25 -23.00 -32.72
C GLU A 61 -24.94 -24.49 -32.49
N ARG A 62 -23.93 -25.07 -33.14
CA ARG A 62 -23.50 -26.46 -32.88
C ARG A 62 -23.05 -26.64 -31.44
N ARG A 63 -22.45 -25.62 -30.82
CA ARG A 63 -22.07 -25.65 -29.40
C ARG A 63 -23.30 -25.72 -28.50
N LEU A 64 -24.39 -25.04 -28.87
CA LEU A 64 -25.66 -25.14 -28.14
C LEU A 64 -26.24 -26.56 -28.24
N GLY A 65 -26.18 -27.17 -29.44
CA GLY A 65 -26.59 -28.56 -29.65
C GLY A 65 -25.75 -29.54 -28.84
N ALA A 66 -24.42 -29.40 -28.85
CA ALA A 66 -23.51 -30.22 -28.06
C ALA A 66 -23.79 -30.07 -26.56
N ALA A 67 -23.94 -28.84 -26.07
CA ALA A 67 -24.22 -28.59 -24.67
C ALA A 67 -25.60 -29.14 -24.23
N ALA A 68 -26.60 -29.14 -25.14
CA ALA A 68 -27.91 -29.76 -24.90
C ALA A 68 -27.81 -31.30 -24.89
N HIS A 69 -26.99 -31.88 -25.78
CA HIS A 69 -26.70 -33.30 -25.78
C HIS A 69 -26.01 -33.72 -24.47
N ASP A 70 -25.01 -32.97 -24.02
CA ASP A 70 -24.29 -33.26 -22.78
C ASP A 70 -25.23 -33.15 -21.56
N PHE A 71 -26.14 -32.17 -21.53
CA PHE A 71 -27.19 -32.09 -20.51
C PHE A 71 -28.09 -33.33 -20.53
N ALA A 72 -28.56 -33.74 -21.72
CA ALA A 72 -29.40 -34.94 -21.86
C ALA A 72 -28.67 -36.24 -21.45
N GLN A 73 -27.39 -36.38 -21.80
CA GLN A 73 -26.54 -37.50 -21.38
C GLN A 73 -26.38 -37.52 -19.86
N GLY A 74 -26.09 -36.37 -19.25
CA GLY A 74 -25.97 -36.23 -17.80
C GLY A 74 -27.26 -36.59 -17.05
N MET A 75 -28.42 -36.33 -17.65
CA MET A 75 -29.72 -36.74 -17.10
C MET A 75 -29.95 -38.26 -17.10
N GLY A 76 -29.12 -39.04 -17.80
CA GLY A 76 -29.21 -40.50 -17.87
C GLY A 76 -28.65 -41.26 -16.66
N ALA A 77 -28.01 -40.57 -15.70
CA ALA A 77 -27.52 -41.22 -14.49
C ALA A 77 -28.66 -41.70 -13.58
N ARG A 78 -28.40 -42.71 -12.74
CA ARG A 78 -29.41 -43.27 -11.81
C ARG A 78 -29.97 -42.22 -10.85
N ARG A 79 -29.11 -41.29 -10.42
CA ARG A 79 -29.49 -40.15 -9.60
C ARG A 79 -28.83 -38.90 -10.18
N VAL A 80 -29.60 -37.82 -10.26
CA VAL A 80 -29.12 -36.54 -10.81
C VAL A 80 -29.48 -35.41 -9.85
N LEU A 81 -28.50 -34.55 -9.56
CA LEU A 81 -28.69 -33.28 -8.87
C LEU A 81 -28.45 -32.14 -9.86
N LEU A 82 -29.45 -31.29 -10.05
CA LEU A 82 -29.35 -30.09 -10.87
C LEU A 82 -29.06 -28.90 -9.95
N SER A 83 -27.97 -28.17 -10.19
CA SER A 83 -27.62 -27.01 -9.37
C SER A 83 -27.40 -25.74 -10.18
N ARG A 84 -27.85 -24.62 -9.60
CA ARG A 84 -27.70 -23.27 -10.16
C ARG A 84 -27.40 -22.29 -9.03
N ALA A 85 -26.64 -21.25 -9.33
CA ALA A 85 -26.50 -20.12 -8.40
C ALA A 85 -27.72 -19.20 -8.55
N ALA A 86 -28.21 -18.60 -7.46
CA ALA A 86 -29.23 -17.55 -7.53
C ALA A 86 -28.62 -16.17 -7.83
N ARG A 87 -27.39 -15.92 -7.35
CA ARG A 87 -26.61 -14.71 -7.61
C ARG A 87 -25.19 -15.06 -8.06
N SER A 88 -24.61 -14.22 -8.91
CA SER A 88 -23.20 -14.23 -9.31
C SER A 88 -22.69 -12.81 -9.27
N ASP A 89 -21.54 -12.57 -8.66
CA ASP A 89 -20.91 -11.24 -8.59
C ASP A 89 -21.85 -10.15 -8.05
N GLY A 90 -22.70 -10.52 -7.07
CA GLY A 90 -23.70 -9.63 -6.48
C GLY A 90 -24.98 -9.44 -7.31
N ALA A 91 -25.02 -9.83 -8.58
CA ALA A 91 -26.20 -9.71 -9.44
C ALA A 91 -27.09 -10.99 -9.42
N PRO A 92 -28.43 -10.85 -9.52
CA PRO A 92 -29.30 -12.00 -9.70
C PRO A 92 -29.04 -12.69 -11.04
N THR A 93 -29.22 -14.00 -11.08
CA THR A 93 -28.96 -14.81 -12.29
C THR A 93 -30.21 -15.54 -12.76
N VAL A 94 -30.28 -15.77 -14.08
CA VAL A 94 -31.39 -16.45 -14.72
C VAL A 94 -31.09 -17.96 -14.78
N ALA A 95 -32.10 -18.79 -14.50
CA ALA A 95 -31.99 -20.23 -14.63
C ALA A 95 -31.70 -20.62 -16.09
N SER A 96 -30.91 -21.67 -16.30
CA SER A 96 -30.68 -22.23 -17.64
C SER A 96 -32.01 -22.52 -18.33
N ARG A 97 -32.10 -22.20 -19.63
CA ARG A 97 -33.26 -22.51 -20.47
C ARG A 97 -33.72 -23.97 -20.41
N TRP A 98 -32.82 -24.94 -20.19
CA TRP A 98 -33.22 -26.35 -20.08
C TRP A 98 -33.82 -26.68 -18.73
N LEU A 99 -33.29 -26.09 -17.66
CA LEU A 99 -33.89 -26.20 -16.34
C LEU A 99 -35.28 -25.59 -16.34
N GLN A 100 -35.46 -24.41 -16.94
CA GLN A 100 -36.77 -23.78 -17.10
C GLN A 100 -37.75 -24.68 -17.87
N ARG A 101 -37.34 -25.26 -19.00
CA ARG A 101 -38.18 -26.19 -19.77
C ARG A 101 -38.55 -27.43 -18.95
N LEU A 102 -37.60 -28.00 -18.22
CA LEU A 102 -37.80 -29.18 -17.39
C LEU A 102 -38.79 -28.89 -16.26
N THR A 103 -38.63 -27.78 -15.54
CA THR A 103 -39.54 -27.40 -14.45
C THR A 103 -40.93 -27.05 -14.97
N THR A 104 -41.03 -26.42 -16.15
CA THR A 104 -42.32 -26.15 -16.80
C THR A 104 -43.03 -27.45 -17.16
N LEU A 105 -42.33 -28.46 -17.70
CA LEU A 105 -42.90 -29.76 -18.02
C LEU A 105 -43.28 -30.56 -16.76
N ALA A 106 -42.42 -30.52 -15.74
CA ALA A 106 -42.63 -31.20 -14.46
C ALA A 106 -43.83 -30.62 -13.68
N GLY A 107 -44.13 -29.34 -13.89
CA GLY A 107 -45.16 -28.62 -13.15
C GLY A 107 -44.69 -28.17 -11.76
N PRO A 108 -45.50 -27.34 -11.08
CA PRO A 108 -45.10 -26.67 -9.83
C PRO A 108 -44.93 -27.64 -8.65
N ASP A 109 -45.76 -28.68 -8.56
CA ASP A 109 -45.73 -29.60 -7.41
C ASP A 109 -44.49 -30.48 -7.43
N LEU A 110 -44.16 -31.09 -8.57
CA LEU A 110 -42.94 -31.87 -8.72
C LEU A 110 -41.69 -30.99 -8.62
N THR A 111 -41.72 -29.78 -9.17
CA THR A 111 -40.60 -28.82 -9.03
C THR A 111 -40.31 -28.52 -7.55
N LYS A 112 -41.35 -28.21 -6.75
CA LYS A 112 -41.19 -27.98 -5.30
C LYS A 112 -40.65 -29.20 -4.57
N GLN A 113 -41.08 -30.41 -4.95
CA GLN A 113 -40.56 -31.65 -4.37
C GLN A 113 -39.06 -31.82 -4.68
N LEU A 114 -38.63 -31.58 -5.92
CA LEU A 114 -37.22 -31.64 -6.33
C LEU A 114 -36.38 -30.57 -5.61
N GLU A 115 -36.89 -29.35 -5.48
CA GLU A 115 -36.23 -28.28 -4.72
C GLU A 115 -36.06 -28.63 -3.24
N ALA A 116 -37.09 -29.20 -2.61
CA ALA A 116 -37.03 -29.65 -1.22
C ALA A 116 -36.00 -30.77 -1.01
N GLN A 117 -35.92 -31.73 -1.93
CA GLN A 117 -34.88 -32.77 -1.90
C GLN A 117 -33.47 -32.18 -2.07
N GLY A 118 -33.33 -31.18 -2.95
CA GLY A 118 -32.08 -30.46 -3.19
C GLY A 118 -31.64 -29.58 -2.02
N ALA A 119 -32.59 -29.03 -1.24
CA ALA A 119 -32.33 -28.10 -0.15
C ALA A 119 -31.39 -28.65 0.93
N ILE A 120 -31.37 -29.97 1.12
CA ILE A 120 -30.44 -30.65 2.04
C ILE A 120 -28.99 -30.34 1.66
N TYR A 121 -28.64 -30.35 0.37
CA TYR A 121 -27.28 -30.07 -0.09
C TYR A 121 -26.90 -28.61 0.11
N SER A 122 -27.83 -27.68 -0.15
CA SER A 122 -27.63 -26.26 0.14
C SER A 122 -27.44 -26.01 1.64
N ALA A 123 -28.19 -26.71 2.49
CA ALA A 123 -28.05 -26.62 3.94
C ALA A 123 -26.70 -27.16 4.43
N LEU A 124 -26.24 -28.28 3.88
CA LEU A 124 -24.90 -28.83 4.17
C LEU A 124 -23.80 -27.88 3.71
N ALA A 125 -23.92 -27.29 2.51
CA ALA A 125 -22.97 -26.31 2.02
C ALA A 125 -22.90 -25.06 2.92
N ALA A 126 -24.06 -24.58 3.39
CA ALA A 126 -24.13 -23.45 4.33
C ALA A 126 -23.52 -23.75 5.71
N GLN A 127 -23.35 -25.03 6.07
CA GLN A 127 -22.69 -25.43 7.31
C GLN A 127 -21.16 -25.47 7.18
N LEU A 128 -20.61 -25.67 5.97
CA LEU A 128 -19.15 -25.78 5.77
C LEU A 128 -18.38 -24.53 6.23
N ASP A 129 -18.95 -23.35 5.96
CA ASP A 129 -18.35 -22.06 6.30
C ASP A 129 -18.91 -21.47 7.61
N ARG A 130 -19.75 -22.23 8.33
CA ARG A 130 -20.37 -21.76 9.58
C ARG A 130 -19.37 -21.92 10.74
N PRO A 131 -18.94 -20.82 11.38
CA PRO A 131 -18.05 -20.94 12.53
C PRO A 131 -18.78 -21.63 13.69
N GLU A 132 -18.03 -22.36 14.51
CA GLU A 132 -18.51 -22.82 15.81
C GLU A 132 -18.67 -21.61 16.74
N GLY A 133 -19.91 -21.14 16.90
CA GLY A 133 -20.27 -20.04 17.79
C GLY A 133 -20.38 -18.66 17.12
N ALA A 134 -20.48 -17.63 17.95
CA ALA A 134 -20.58 -16.25 17.50
C ALA A 134 -19.25 -15.77 16.90
N VAL A 135 -19.32 -15.05 15.78
CA VAL A 135 -18.16 -14.37 15.19
C VAL A 135 -17.62 -13.36 16.19
N ARG A 136 -16.35 -13.48 16.58
CA ARG A 136 -15.65 -12.53 17.46
C ARG A 136 -14.70 -11.70 16.61
N PRO A 137 -14.91 -10.38 16.46
CA PRO A 137 -13.96 -9.53 15.75
C PRO A 137 -12.63 -9.52 16.47
N ALA A 138 -11.53 -9.38 15.73
CA ALA A 138 -10.22 -9.15 16.33
C ALA A 138 -10.25 -7.88 17.19
N SER A 139 -9.62 -7.89 18.36
CA SER A 139 -9.35 -6.66 19.11
C SER A 139 -8.20 -5.90 18.47
N ARG A 140 -8.21 -4.57 18.59
CA ARG A 140 -7.09 -3.72 18.19
C ARG A 140 -5.78 -4.18 18.87
N PRO A 141 -4.74 -4.54 18.11
CA PRO A 141 -3.55 -5.16 18.71
C PRO A 141 -2.70 -4.15 19.48
N GLN A 142 -2.19 -4.61 20.62
CA GLN A 142 -1.30 -3.86 21.49
C GLN A 142 -0.26 -4.81 22.16
N PRO A 143 0.63 -5.46 21.40
CA PRO A 143 1.63 -6.38 21.93
C PRO A 143 2.60 -5.69 22.90
N ARG A 144 3.00 -6.40 23.95
CA ARG A 144 3.93 -5.95 25.01
C ARG A 144 5.19 -6.81 24.98
N PRO A 145 6.11 -6.58 24.03
CA PRO A 145 7.34 -7.36 23.98
C PRO A 145 8.20 -7.13 25.23
N LEU A 146 8.96 -8.16 25.61
CA LEU A 146 9.96 -8.09 26.68
C LEU A 146 10.96 -6.97 26.39
N LEU A 147 11.49 -6.32 27.43
CA LEU A 147 12.43 -5.19 27.29
C LEU A 147 13.63 -5.53 26.39
N ALA A 148 14.17 -6.74 26.50
CA ALA A 148 15.32 -7.21 25.72
C ALA A 148 15.06 -7.24 24.21
N ALA A 149 13.79 -7.39 23.79
CA ALA A 149 13.39 -7.43 22.39
C ALA A 149 13.02 -6.05 21.83
N ARG A 150 13.00 -4.99 22.66
CA ARG A 150 12.63 -3.64 22.21
C ARG A 150 13.79 -2.98 21.46
N PRO A 151 13.50 -2.20 20.39
CA PRO A 151 14.54 -1.59 19.58
C PRO A 151 15.37 -0.59 20.38
N LYS A 152 16.69 -0.82 20.43
CA LYS A 152 17.67 0.09 21.05
C LYS A 152 18.11 1.22 20.12
N SER A 153 17.63 1.23 18.87
CA SER A 153 17.89 2.31 17.95
C SER A 153 16.78 2.46 16.92
N LEU A 154 16.38 3.70 16.66
CA LEU A 154 15.39 4.05 15.63
C LEU A 154 15.89 5.25 14.82
N SER A 155 15.45 5.34 13.58
CA SER A 155 15.66 6.54 12.77
C SER A 155 14.69 7.66 13.18
N ILE A 156 15.00 8.92 12.83
CA ILE A 156 14.09 10.06 12.99
C ILE A 156 12.72 9.79 12.34
N THR A 157 12.71 9.24 11.13
CA THR A 157 11.47 8.88 10.42
C THR A 157 10.69 7.78 11.13
N GLU A 158 11.37 6.86 11.83
CA GLU A 158 10.75 5.84 12.65
C GLU A 158 10.20 6.39 13.97
N ILE A 159 10.70 7.51 14.49
CA ILE A 159 10.08 8.18 15.64
C ILE A 159 8.69 8.70 15.27
N GLU A 160 8.52 9.32 14.10
CA GLU A 160 7.20 9.72 13.62
C GLU A 160 6.26 8.51 13.50
N ARG A 161 6.79 7.37 13.01
CA ARG A 161 6.03 6.11 12.95
C ARG A 161 5.70 5.58 14.35
N LEU A 162 6.62 5.63 15.31
CA LEU A 162 6.36 5.23 16.70
C LEU A 162 5.27 6.07 17.36
N ILE A 163 5.19 7.36 17.04
CA ILE A 163 4.13 8.26 17.55
C ILE A 163 2.76 7.88 16.96
N ARG A 164 2.72 7.50 15.68
CA ARG A 164 1.46 7.28 14.94
C ARG A 164 0.97 5.85 14.97
N ASP A 165 1.86 4.91 14.69
CA ASP A 165 1.59 3.48 14.64
C ASP A 165 2.74 2.68 15.28
N PRO A 166 2.78 2.64 16.63
CA PRO A 166 3.74 1.82 17.37
C PRO A 166 3.77 0.37 16.90
N TYR A 167 2.62 -0.21 16.53
CA TYR A 167 2.56 -1.60 16.06
C TYR A 167 3.45 -1.85 14.83
N ALA A 168 3.61 -0.85 13.95
CA ALA A 168 4.51 -0.96 12.82
C ALA A 168 5.99 -1.04 13.24
N ILE A 169 6.37 -0.37 14.34
CA ILE A 169 7.71 -0.50 14.93
C ILE A 169 7.89 -1.89 15.55
N PHE A 170 6.86 -2.40 16.24
CA PHE A 170 6.86 -3.76 16.77
C PHE A 170 7.02 -4.80 15.64
N ALA A 171 6.20 -4.73 14.60
CA ALA A 171 6.26 -5.67 13.49
C ALA A 171 7.62 -5.64 12.77
N ARG A 172 8.15 -4.43 12.52
CA ARG A 172 9.43 -4.25 11.80
C ARG A 172 10.66 -4.67 12.60
N HIS A 173 10.73 -4.28 13.87
CA HIS A 173 11.96 -4.41 14.67
C HIS A 173 11.93 -5.54 15.71
N VAL A 174 10.73 -5.98 16.13
CA VAL A 174 10.59 -7.03 17.14
C VAL A 174 10.21 -8.36 16.50
N LEU A 175 9.30 -8.35 15.52
CA LEU A 175 9.00 -9.54 14.71
C LEU A 175 9.90 -9.69 13.49
N GLU A 176 10.74 -8.68 13.22
CA GLU A 176 11.67 -8.64 12.09
C GLU A 176 10.99 -8.84 10.72
N LEU A 177 9.74 -8.38 10.61
CA LEU A 177 8.97 -8.49 9.37
C LEU A 177 9.28 -7.29 8.48
N GLN A 178 9.81 -7.55 7.29
CA GLN A 178 9.94 -6.53 6.25
C GLN A 178 8.77 -6.64 5.26
N PRO A 179 8.23 -5.51 4.79
CA PRO A 179 7.35 -5.51 3.63
C PRO A 179 8.06 -6.16 2.45
N VAL A 180 7.36 -7.01 1.72
CA VAL A 180 7.91 -7.66 0.52
C VAL A 180 7.61 -6.77 -0.68
N ASP A 181 8.66 -6.38 -1.40
CA ASP A 181 8.51 -5.64 -2.64
C ASP A 181 7.73 -6.49 -3.67
N PRO A 182 6.77 -5.89 -4.40
CA PRO A 182 6.01 -6.62 -5.40
C PRO A 182 6.92 -7.11 -6.53
N ILE A 183 6.80 -8.39 -6.88
CA ILE A 183 7.53 -8.97 -8.01
C ILE A 183 6.99 -8.35 -9.30
N GLY A 184 7.86 -7.68 -10.06
CA GLY A 184 7.47 -6.97 -11.28
C GLY A 184 6.60 -5.73 -11.02
N GLY A 185 6.74 -5.12 -9.84
CA GLY A 185 6.06 -3.88 -9.51
C GLY A 185 6.49 -2.70 -10.39
N GLU A 186 5.56 -1.81 -10.64
CA GLU A 186 5.85 -0.51 -11.24
C GLU A 186 6.46 0.44 -10.18
N PRO A 187 7.43 1.29 -10.56
CA PRO A 187 7.98 2.33 -9.70
C PRO A 187 6.88 3.19 -9.03
N GLY A 188 6.97 3.34 -7.71
CA GLY A 188 5.99 4.03 -6.88
C GLY A 188 6.39 5.45 -6.48
N ALA A 189 5.56 6.10 -5.67
CA ALA A 189 5.81 7.46 -5.21
C ALA A 189 7.10 7.61 -4.37
N ALA A 190 7.50 6.56 -3.66
CA ALA A 190 8.75 6.53 -2.91
C ALA A 190 9.97 6.56 -3.84
N ASP A 191 9.96 5.75 -4.90
CA ASP A 191 11.03 5.72 -5.92
C ASP A 191 11.18 7.08 -6.60
N LYS A 192 10.04 7.71 -6.96
CA LYS A 192 10.04 9.08 -7.46
C LYS A 192 10.71 10.05 -6.49
N GLY A 193 10.41 9.92 -5.20
CA GLY A 193 11.01 10.72 -4.13
C GLY A 193 12.52 10.61 -4.13
N ASN A 194 13.02 9.38 -4.04
CA ASN A 194 14.44 9.07 -3.98
C ASN A 194 15.18 9.60 -5.23
N LEU A 195 14.68 9.32 -6.43
CA LEU A 195 15.28 9.81 -7.68
C LEU A 195 15.43 11.34 -7.72
N ILE A 196 14.43 12.06 -7.20
CA ILE A 196 14.49 13.53 -7.13
C ILE A 196 15.51 13.97 -6.08
N HIS A 197 15.53 13.34 -4.91
CA HIS A 197 16.48 13.70 -3.84
C HIS A 197 17.93 13.45 -4.30
N ASP A 198 18.20 12.27 -4.86
CA ASP A 198 19.51 11.87 -5.36
C ASP A 198 19.99 12.85 -6.44
N ALA A 199 19.12 13.22 -7.40
CA ALA A 199 19.47 14.18 -8.45
C ALA A 199 19.83 15.57 -7.89
N LEU A 200 19.09 16.04 -6.87
CA LEU A 200 19.37 17.33 -6.23
C LEU A 200 20.65 17.28 -5.41
N ALA A 201 20.91 16.19 -4.70
CA ALA A 201 22.12 15.99 -3.92
C ALA A 201 23.36 15.94 -4.84
N ASP A 202 23.33 15.10 -5.88
CA ASP A 202 24.40 14.97 -6.87
C ASP A 202 24.71 16.29 -7.57
N PHE A 203 23.65 17.04 -7.94
CA PHE A 203 23.81 18.35 -8.53
C PHE A 203 24.49 19.34 -7.56
N LEU A 204 24.05 19.43 -6.31
CA LEU A 204 24.66 20.36 -5.35
C LEU A 204 26.09 19.97 -4.95
N LEU A 205 26.45 18.69 -5.03
CA LEU A 205 27.81 18.21 -4.77
C LEU A 205 28.77 18.49 -5.93
N THR A 206 28.28 18.45 -7.17
CA THR A 206 29.12 18.53 -8.38
C THR A 206 29.12 19.91 -9.04
N TRP A 207 28.07 20.70 -8.86
CA TRP A 207 27.94 22.01 -9.52
C TRP A 207 28.64 23.13 -8.75
N THR A 208 29.60 23.79 -9.39
CA THR A 208 30.34 24.92 -8.83
C THR A 208 30.11 26.25 -9.58
N GLY A 209 29.24 26.24 -10.58
CA GLY A 209 28.94 27.40 -11.43
C GLY A 209 27.83 28.32 -10.87
N PRO A 210 27.49 29.41 -11.58
CA PRO A 210 26.33 30.21 -11.24
C PRO A 210 25.02 29.42 -11.41
N PHE A 211 23.99 29.74 -10.63
CA PHE A 211 22.66 29.14 -10.74
C PHE A 211 21.84 29.79 -11.87
N ASP A 212 22.24 29.53 -13.12
CA ASP A 212 21.62 30.04 -14.35
C ASP A 212 21.10 28.89 -15.24
N ASP A 213 20.80 29.17 -16.51
CA ASP A 213 20.30 28.15 -17.45
C ASP A 213 21.28 26.98 -17.66
N LYS A 214 22.60 27.18 -17.43
CA LYS A 214 23.58 26.09 -17.48
C LYS A 214 23.43 25.16 -16.29
N ALA A 215 23.13 25.70 -15.11
CA ALA A 215 22.82 24.91 -13.93
C ALA A 215 21.55 24.08 -14.13
N VAL A 216 20.51 24.65 -14.75
CA VAL A 216 19.29 23.89 -15.11
C VAL A 216 19.62 22.74 -16.03
N LYS A 217 20.46 22.99 -17.05
CA LYS A 217 20.90 21.96 -17.99
C LYS A 217 21.68 20.85 -17.27
N ALA A 218 22.64 21.19 -16.42
CA ALA A 218 23.44 20.21 -15.67
C ALA A 218 22.58 19.34 -14.73
N LEU A 219 21.65 19.95 -13.98
CA LEU A 219 20.71 19.19 -13.15
C LEU A 219 19.78 18.30 -13.99
N THR A 220 19.39 18.76 -15.18
CA THR A 220 18.58 17.96 -16.10
C THR A 220 19.38 16.77 -16.64
N GLU A 221 20.67 16.94 -16.96
CA GLU A 221 21.54 15.85 -17.41
C GLU A 221 21.71 14.76 -16.32
N ILE A 222 21.96 15.16 -15.07
CA ILE A 222 21.99 14.23 -13.92
C ILE A 222 20.65 13.47 -13.80
N GLY A 223 19.54 14.18 -13.97
CA GLY A 223 18.21 13.57 -13.92
C GLY A 223 17.92 12.62 -15.08
N GLU A 224 18.48 12.84 -16.28
CA GLU A 224 18.35 11.88 -17.39
C GLU A 224 19.00 10.55 -17.02
N GLU A 225 20.21 10.58 -16.46
CA GLU A 225 20.94 9.38 -16.03
C GLU A 225 20.19 8.62 -14.94
N LEU A 226 19.77 9.31 -13.88
CA LEU A 226 19.09 8.67 -12.75
C LEU A 226 17.71 8.10 -13.13
N PHE A 227 17.01 8.72 -14.08
CA PHE A 227 15.70 8.25 -14.50
C PHE A 227 15.75 7.27 -15.69
N GLU A 228 16.92 6.98 -16.29
CA GLU A 228 17.08 6.02 -17.40
C GLU A 228 16.40 4.66 -17.12
N PRO A 229 16.48 4.06 -15.91
CA PRO A 229 15.80 2.80 -15.63
C PRO A 229 14.26 2.85 -15.81
N LEU A 230 13.67 4.05 -15.76
CA LEU A 230 12.23 4.25 -15.99
C LEU A 230 11.83 4.16 -17.46
N ASP A 231 12.78 4.07 -18.40
CA ASP A 231 12.47 3.86 -19.83
C ASP A 231 11.81 2.49 -20.06
N ALA A 232 12.02 1.53 -19.15
CA ALA A 232 11.26 0.28 -19.09
C ALA A 232 9.76 0.49 -18.76
N PHE A 233 9.39 1.68 -18.27
CA PHE A 233 8.02 2.08 -17.90
C PHE A 233 7.61 3.40 -18.58
N PRO A 234 7.37 3.40 -19.91
CA PRO A 234 7.21 4.63 -20.69
C PRO A 234 6.10 5.56 -20.18
N ALA A 235 5.00 5.02 -19.65
CA ALA A 235 3.90 5.81 -19.08
C ALA A 235 4.32 6.57 -17.81
N ILE A 236 5.14 5.96 -16.96
CA ILE A 236 5.67 6.56 -15.74
C ILE A 236 6.71 7.63 -16.10
N ARG A 237 7.65 7.29 -16.99
CA ARG A 237 8.65 8.24 -17.52
C ARG A 237 7.98 9.48 -18.11
N ALA A 238 6.96 9.30 -18.97
CA ALA A 238 6.23 10.39 -19.59
C ALA A 238 5.51 11.31 -18.58
N LEU A 239 5.14 10.80 -17.41
CA LEU A 239 4.50 11.60 -16.35
C LEU A 239 5.51 12.28 -15.42
N TRP A 240 6.57 11.57 -15.03
CA TRP A 240 7.50 12.05 -14.01
C TRP A 240 8.59 12.93 -14.60
N TRP A 241 9.04 12.65 -15.82
CA TRP A 241 10.12 13.40 -16.45
C TRP A 241 9.80 14.88 -16.66
N PRO A 242 8.66 15.27 -17.27
CA PRO A 242 8.34 16.69 -17.45
C PRO A 242 8.14 17.42 -16.12
N ARG A 243 7.73 16.70 -15.06
CA ARG A 243 7.62 17.26 -13.71
C ARG A 243 8.99 17.49 -13.09
N PHE A 244 9.93 16.56 -13.27
CA PHE A 244 11.30 16.74 -12.83
C PHE A 244 11.97 17.92 -13.54
N GLN A 245 11.84 18.07 -14.85
CA GLN A 245 12.40 19.22 -15.59
C GLN A 245 11.91 20.57 -15.03
N LYS A 246 10.62 20.65 -14.67
CA LYS A 246 10.06 21.83 -13.99
C LYS A 246 10.64 22.03 -12.58
N ILE A 247 10.83 20.94 -11.84
CA ILE A 247 11.49 20.97 -10.52
C ILE A 247 12.92 21.47 -10.67
N ALA A 248 13.68 20.98 -11.65
CA ALA A 248 15.07 21.39 -11.90
C ALA A 248 15.16 22.91 -12.14
N ALA A 249 14.34 23.44 -13.05
CA ALA A 249 14.29 24.89 -13.30
C ALA A 249 13.89 25.69 -12.05
N GLY A 250 12.83 25.25 -11.34
CA GLY A 250 12.37 25.91 -10.12
C GLY A 250 13.39 25.85 -8.98
N PHE A 251 14.11 24.74 -8.86
CA PHE A 251 15.11 24.51 -7.83
C PHE A 251 16.35 25.37 -8.06
N VAL A 252 16.84 25.45 -9.30
CA VAL A 252 17.95 26.35 -9.65
C VAL A 252 17.57 27.80 -9.40
N ALA A 253 16.35 28.22 -9.74
CA ALA A 253 15.87 29.57 -9.44
C ALA A 253 15.79 29.86 -7.93
N TYR A 254 15.42 28.86 -7.13
CA TYR A 254 15.47 28.92 -5.67
C TYR A 254 16.91 29.04 -5.16
N GLU A 255 17.84 28.21 -5.65
CA GLU A 255 19.25 28.26 -5.27
C GLU A 255 19.91 29.57 -5.67
N ALA A 256 19.55 30.16 -6.82
CA ALA A 256 20.07 31.46 -7.24
C ALA A 256 19.78 32.58 -6.22
N ARG A 257 18.61 32.54 -5.57
CA ARG A 257 18.26 33.46 -4.49
C ARG A 257 18.94 33.08 -3.19
N ARG A 258 18.90 31.80 -2.83
CA ARG A 258 19.33 31.30 -1.52
C ARG A 258 20.85 31.31 -1.34
N SER A 259 21.59 30.94 -2.38
CA SER A 259 23.07 30.84 -2.36
C SER A 259 23.78 32.13 -1.93
N GLN A 260 23.17 33.29 -2.14
CA GLN A 260 23.71 34.59 -1.69
C GLN A 260 23.79 34.70 -0.16
N HIS A 261 23.01 33.89 0.55
CA HIS A 261 22.90 33.89 2.01
C HIS A 261 23.47 32.62 2.66
N VAL A 262 24.05 31.70 1.87
CA VAL A 262 24.60 30.42 2.35
C VAL A 262 26.12 30.46 2.24
N SER A 263 26.80 30.31 3.38
CA SER A 263 28.26 30.22 3.45
C SER A 263 28.76 28.80 3.20
N GLN A 264 28.07 27.79 3.72
CA GLN A 264 28.44 26.38 3.57
C GLN A 264 27.20 25.49 3.54
N ARG A 265 27.25 24.41 2.76
CA ARG A 265 26.22 23.38 2.69
C ARG A 265 26.75 22.06 3.24
N PHE A 266 25.93 21.37 4.03
CA PHE A 266 26.14 19.99 4.45
C PHE A 266 25.02 19.17 3.82
N LEU A 267 25.35 18.25 2.93
CA LEU A 267 24.38 17.48 2.13
C LEU A 267 24.43 16.02 2.55
N GLU A 268 23.26 15.37 2.61
CA GLU A 268 23.10 13.94 2.91
C GLU A 268 23.86 13.48 4.18
N ILE A 269 23.94 14.36 5.19
CA ILE A 269 24.79 14.13 6.35
C ILE A 269 24.14 13.15 7.33
N GLY A 270 24.78 12.00 7.51
CA GLY A 270 24.37 10.95 8.44
C GLY A 270 24.91 11.18 9.85
N GLY A 271 24.11 10.83 10.86
CA GLY A 271 24.45 11.07 12.25
C GLY A 271 23.66 10.25 13.26
N GLY A 272 23.98 10.43 14.54
CA GLY A 272 23.23 9.83 15.62
C GLY A 272 23.65 10.34 17.00
N VAL A 273 22.70 10.30 17.93
CA VAL A 273 22.89 10.73 19.31
C VAL A 273 22.54 9.57 20.24
N GLU A 274 23.44 9.28 21.17
CA GLU A 274 23.22 8.31 22.24
C GLU A 274 22.41 8.95 23.37
N MET A 275 21.43 8.21 23.88
CA MET A 275 20.53 8.62 24.93
C MET A 275 20.53 7.54 26.01
N LYS A 276 20.96 7.93 27.21
CA LYS A 276 21.02 7.02 28.37
C LYS A 276 19.73 7.15 29.18
N LEU A 277 18.90 6.12 29.17
CA LEU A 277 17.73 6.01 30.05
C LEU A 277 18.02 5.00 31.16
N PRO A 278 17.32 5.07 32.31
CA PRO A 278 17.48 4.10 33.39
C PRO A 278 17.28 2.65 32.89
N GLY A 279 18.37 1.87 32.85
CA GLY A 279 18.35 0.48 32.41
C GLY A 279 18.16 0.26 30.90
N PHE A 280 18.23 1.30 30.07
CA PHE A 280 18.03 1.19 28.63
C PHE A 280 18.84 2.25 27.87
N ASP A 281 19.89 1.81 27.16
CA ASP A 281 20.62 2.67 26.24
C ASP A 281 19.92 2.68 24.88
N PHE A 282 19.67 3.88 24.36
CA PHE A 282 18.98 4.09 23.09
C PHE A 282 19.76 5.04 22.19
N ARG A 283 19.80 4.74 20.88
CA ARG A 283 20.43 5.59 19.88
C ARG A 283 19.41 6.12 18.88
N LEU A 284 19.22 7.44 18.83
CA LEU A 284 18.54 8.11 17.72
C LEU A 284 19.51 8.20 16.54
N ARG A 285 19.09 7.77 15.36
CA ARG A 285 19.86 7.89 14.11
C ARG A 285 19.10 8.72 13.10
N GLY A 286 19.80 9.38 12.20
CA GLY A 286 19.16 10.15 11.15
C GLY A 286 20.11 10.50 10.03
N ARG A 287 19.54 10.93 8.92
CA ARG A 287 20.24 11.59 7.83
C ARG A 287 19.44 12.83 7.49
N ALA A 288 20.08 13.99 7.50
CA ALA A 288 19.46 15.22 7.04
C ALA A 288 19.77 15.38 5.54
N ASP A 289 18.75 15.67 4.74
CA ASP A 289 18.92 15.93 3.29
C ASP A 289 19.89 17.10 3.09
N ARG A 290 19.66 18.20 3.82
CA ARG A 290 20.50 19.39 3.74
C ARG A 290 20.48 20.25 5.00
N ILE A 291 21.67 20.72 5.40
CA ILE A 291 21.84 21.76 6.41
C ILE A 291 22.68 22.88 5.79
N ASP A 292 22.17 24.11 5.82
CA ASP A 292 22.87 25.30 5.35
C ASP A 292 23.42 26.10 6.55
N LEU A 293 24.71 26.42 6.53
CA LEU A 293 25.28 27.48 7.36
C LEU A 293 25.08 28.80 6.63
N LEU A 294 24.24 29.66 7.19
CA LEU A 294 23.90 30.95 6.63
C LEU A 294 25.01 31.97 6.92
N SER A 295 25.14 32.99 6.06
CA SER A 295 26.14 34.07 6.22
C SER A 295 25.97 34.89 7.51
N GLY A 296 24.81 34.82 8.15
CA GLY A 296 24.56 35.39 9.48
C GLY A 296 25.02 34.52 10.65
N GLY A 297 25.63 33.35 10.39
CA GLY A 297 26.12 32.40 11.40
C GLY A 297 25.09 31.38 11.89
N GLY A 298 23.84 31.49 11.44
CA GLY A 298 22.76 30.56 11.79
C GLY A 298 22.67 29.33 10.89
N LEU A 299 22.09 28.25 11.39
CA LEU A 299 21.83 27.03 10.64
C LEU A 299 20.39 26.98 10.14
N SER A 300 20.21 26.57 8.89
CA SER A 300 18.91 26.21 8.32
C SER A 300 18.87 24.71 8.01
N VAL A 301 17.90 24.02 8.59
CA VAL A 301 17.67 22.58 8.36
C VAL A 301 16.60 22.45 7.28
N VAL A 302 16.96 21.84 6.15
CA VAL A 302 16.15 21.76 4.95
C VAL A 302 15.85 20.31 4.61
N ASP A 303 14.57 19.97 4.46
CA ASP A 303 14.11 18.64 4.04
C ASP A 303 13.31 18.74 2.75
N TYR A 304 13.59 17.84 1.81
CA TYR A 304 12.94 17.80 0.51
C TYR A 304 11.69 16.91 0.58
N LYS A 305 10.57 17.39 0.02
CA LYS A 305 9.32 16.60 -0.01
C LYS A 305 8.66 16.67 -1.37
N THR A 306 8.56 15.53 -2.05
CA THR A 306 7.80 15.41 -3.31
C THR A 306 6.28 15.29 -3.10
N GLY A 307 5.87 14.98 -1.87
CA GLY A 307 4.47 14.86 -1.43
C GLY A 307 3.96 16.06 -0.65
N GLN A 308 2.94 15.84 0.19
CA GLN A 308 2.44 16.87 1.11
C GLN A 308 3.45 17.11 2.23
N VAL A 309 3.75 18.39 2.50
CA VAL A 309 4.58 18.78 3.65
C VAL A 309 3.73 18.82 4.92
N PRO A 310 4.29 18.49 6.09
CA PRO A 310 3.60 18.66 7.36
C PRO A 310 3.09 20.10 7.55
N SER A 311 1.91 20.24 8.17
CA SER A 311 1.39 21.56 8.56
C SER A 311 2.14 22.12 9.77
N GLN A 312 2.10 23.45 9.97
CA GLN A 312 2.70 24.08 11.15
C GLN A 312 2.20 23.44 12.46
N LYS A 313 0.89 23.24 12.59
CA LYS A 313 0.27 22.60 13.76
C LYS A 313 0.82 21.20 14.06
N GLN A 314 1.17 20.43 13.03
CA GLN A 314 1.72 19.08 13.21
C GLN A 314 3.18 19.11 13.67
N VAL A 315 3.94 20.10 13.21
CA VAL A 315 5.33 20.31 13.63
C VAL A 315 5.34 20.83 15.07
N ASP A 316 4.54 21.85 15.39
CA ASP A 316 4.42 22.42 16.74
C ASP A 316 3.94 21.39 17.76
N ALA A 317 3.00 20.51 17.38
CA ALA A 317 2.53 19.42 18.23
C ALA A 317 3.47 18.19 18.23
N LEU A 318 4.60 18.27 17.52
CA LEU A 318 5.60 17.20 17.37
C LEU A 318 5.00 15.86 16.89
N LEU A 319 3.93 15.94 16.09
CA LEU A 319 3.35 14.82 15.34
C LEU A 319 4.10 14.51 14.04
N SER A 320 4.87 15.48 13.55
CA SER A 320 5.88 15.33 12.50
C SER A 320 7.19 15.93 12.99
N PRO A 321 7.92 15.22 13.87
CA PRO A 321 9.05 15.77 14.59
C PRO A 321 10.36 15.73 13.78
N GLN A 322 10.33 15.46 12.47
CA GLN A 322 11.55 15.23 11.67
C GLN A 322 12.55 16.40 11.76
N LEU A 323 12.19 17.57 11.21
CA LEU A 323 13.06 18.76 11.25
C LEU A 323 13.42 19.22 12.69
N PRO A 324 12.48 19.28 13.66
CA PRO A 324 12.83 19.58 15.05
C PRO A 324 13.85 18.61 15.67
N LEU A 325 13.75 17.30 15.37
CA LEU A 325 14.68 16.30 15.88
C LEU A 325 16.04 16.37 15.17
N GLU A 326 16.09 16.67 13.88
CA GLU A 326 17.35 16.93 13.16
C GLU A 326 18.08 18.13 13.79
N ALA A 327 17.36 19.23 14.04
CA ALA A 327 17.89 20.39 14.75
C ALA A 327 18.35 20.03 16.18
N ALA A 328 17.60 19.21 16.92
CA ALA A 328 17.98 18.76 18.26
C ALA A 328 19.22 17.87 18.23
N MET A 329 19.39 17.06 17.19
CA MET A 329 20.58 16.25 16.96
C MET A 329 21.81 17.12 16.67
N ILE A 330 21.68 18.19 15.89
CA ILE A 330 22.77 19.17 15.67
C ILE A 330 23.28 19.68 17.02
N ARG A 331 22.38 20.18 17.88
CA ARG A 331 22.74 20.70 19.22
C ARG A 331 23.44 19.70 20.13
N ARG A 332 23.27 18.41 19.85
CA ARG A 332 23.83 17.29 20.62
C ARG A 332 25.01 16.61 19.90
N PHE A 333 25.65 17.32 18.97
CA PHE A 333 26.81 16.83 18.21
C PHE A 333 26.51 15.55 17.41
N GLY A 334 25.24 15.35 17.03
CA GLY A 334 24.78 14.16 16.31
C GLY A 334 25.31 14.08 14.88
N PHE A 335 25.60 15.23 14.26
CA PHE A 335 26.20 15.36 12.93
C PHE A 335 27.60 15.97 13.08
N LYS A 336 28.65 15.18 12.85
CA LYS A 336 30.02 15.52 13.23
C LYS A 336 30.57 16.79 12.57
N ASP A 337 30.23 17.01 11.30
CA ASP A 337 30.80 18.09 10.50
C ASP A 337 29.99 19.40 10.58
N VAL A 338 28.81 19.37 11.22
CA VAL A 338 27.93 20.55 11.37
C VAL A 338 28.26 21.27 12.68
N PRO A 339 28.43 22.61 12.68
CA PRO A 339 28.77 23.36 13.88
C PRO A 339 27.61 23.39 14.87
N ALA A 340 27.67 22.56 15.91
CA ALA A 340 26.60 22.39 16.90
C ALA A 340 26.30 23.64 17.76
N ASP A 341 27.28 24.55 17.86
CA ASP A 341 27.21 25.81 18.61
C ASP A 341 26.44 26.91 17.85
N ALA A 342 26.39 26.83 16.51
CA ALA A 342 25.64 27.77 15.69
C ALA A 342 24.13 27.73 16.01
N PRO A 343 23.44 28.90 16.06
CA PRO A 343 22.02 28.94 16.37
C PRO A 343 21.17 28.36 15.24
N ILE A 344 20.18 27.53 15.57
CA ILE A 344 19.19 27.08 14.59
C ILE A 344 18.28 28.26 14.26
N SER A 345 18.28 28.66 12.99
CA SER A 345 17.57 29.86 12.51
C SER A 345 16.35 29.53 11.66
N GLU A 346 16.34 28.37 11.00
CA GLU A 346 15.28 28.00 10.08
C GLU A 346 15.06 26.49 10.05
N LEU A 347 13.79 26.08 10.10
CA LEU A 347 13.31 24.76 9.71
C LEU A 347 12.51 24.93 8.42
N LEU A 348 12.97 24.35 7.32
CA LEU A 348 12.38 24.55 6.01
C LEU A 348 12.05 23.22 5.34
N TYR A 349 10.79 23.02 4.98
CA TYR A 349 10.45 22.02 3.97
C TYR A 349 10.49 22.66 2.60
N LEU A 350 11.15 22.02 1.63
CA LEU A 350 11.10 22.41 0.23
C LEU A 350 10.21 21.42 -0.53
N GLN A 351 9.02 21.86 -0.91
CA GLN A 351 8.03 21.00 -1.56
C GLN A 351 8.25 20.96 -3.07
N LEU A 352 8.54 19.77 -3.61
CA LEU A 352 8.94 19.52 -5.00
C LEU A 352 7.78 18.88 -5.81
N LYS A 353 6.84 19.70 -6.29
CA LYS A 353 5.62 19.21 -6.98
C LYS A 353 5.79 18.98 -8.48
N GLY A 354 6.58 19.83 -9.15
CA GLY A 354 6.67 19.85 -10.62
C GLY A 354 5.37 20.26 -11.33
N GLY A 355 4.53 21.04 -10.64
CA GLY A 355 3.26 21.59 -11.16
C GLY A 355 3.40 22.99 -11.77
N SER A 356 2.41 23.85 -11.58
CA SER A 356 2.50 25.29 -11.91
C SER A 356 3.49 26.01 -11.01
N GLU A 357 3.49 25.68 -9.72
CA GLU A 357 4.53 26.03 -8.75
C GLU A 357 5.41 24.77 -8.55
N PRO A 358 6.57 24.69 -9.21
CA PRO A 358 7.38 23.48 -9.19
C PRO A 358 8.06 23.24 -7.84
N VAL A 359 8.50 24.31 -7.19
CA VAL A 359 9.20 24.33 -5.90
C VAL A 359 8.52 25.34 -5.00
N ILE A 360 8.10 24.91 -3.80
CA ILE A 360 7.42 25.76 -2.82
C ILE A 360 8.19 25.72 -1.50
N GLU A 361 8.59 26.89 -1.03
CA GLU A 361 9.22 27.07 0.27
C GLU A 361 8.16 27.02 1.37
N ALA A 362 8.33 26.13 2.35
CA ALA A 362 7.38 25.93 3.43
C ALA A 362 8.09 26.01 4.79
N PRO A 363 8.38 27.23 5.29
CA PRO A 363 9.03 27.42 6.57
C PRO A 363 8.16 26.88 7.71
N ARG A 364 8.80 26.31 8.73
CA ARG A 364 8.14 25.69 9.89
C ARG A 364 8.65 26.17 11.24
N ASN A 365 9.30 27.32 11.27
CA ASN A 365 9.61 27.99 12.52
C ASN A 365 8.30 28.25 13.31
N PRO A 366 8.30 28.01 14.63
CA PRO A 366 7.15 28.33 15.47
C PRO A 366 6.87 29.84 15.41
N LYS A 367 5.58 30.20 15.47
CA LYS A 367 5.14 31.61 15.40
C LYS A 367 5.05 32.30 16.76
N GLU A 368 4.75 31.52 17.80
CA GLU A 368 4.42 32.03 19.14
C GLU A 368 5.53 31.78 20.16
N THR A 369 6.45 30.87 19.88
CA THR A 369 7.55 30.50 20.76
C THR A 369 8.88 30.62 20.03
N PRO A 370 10.00 30.82 20.75
CA PRO A 370 11.33 30.67 20.18
C PRO A 370 11.53 29.31 19.50
N LEU A 371 12.30 29.30 18.39
CA LEU A 371 12.63 28.06 17.68
C LEU A 371 13.43 27.09 18.55
N GLU A 372 14.36 27.60 19.36
CA GLU A 372 15.16 26.78 20.28
C GLU A 372 14.28 26.00 21.28
N ASP A 373 13.18 26.61 21.75
CA ASP A 373 12.25 25.95 22.67
C ASP A 373 11.55 24.75 22.01
N LEU A 374 11.19 24.87 20.73
CA LEU A 374 10.62 23.75 19.96
C LEU A 374 11.65 22.63 19.77
N VAL A 375 12.90 22.97 19.51
CA VAL A 375 14.01 22.02 19.35
C VAL A 375 14.27 21.25 20.64
N GLU A 376 14.30 21.94 21.78
CA GLU A 376 14.48 21.30 23.08
C GLU A 376 13.23 20.52 23.54
N ASP A 377 12.01 20.99 23.26
CA ASP A 377 10.78 20.23 23.50
C ASP A 377 10.75 18.95 22.65
N ALA A 378 11.21 19.00 21.40
CA ALA A 378 11.32 17.82 20.54
C ALA A 378 12.19 16.73 21.17
N TRP A 379 13.37 17.09 21.68
CA TRP A 379 14.25 16.15 22.35
C TRP A 379 13.66 15.61 23.65
N LYS A 380 13.11 16.49 24.50
CA LYS A 380 12.50 16.09 25.76
C LYS A 380 11.32 15.13 25.55
N ARG A 381 10.49 15.37 24.53
CA ARG A 381 9.39 14.47 24.17
C ARG A 381 9.89 13.14 23.62
N LEU A 382 10.99 13.13 22.88
CA LEU A 382 11.62 11.88 22.45
C LEU A 382 12.08 11.06 23.68
N GLU A 383 12.79 11.68 24.63
CA GLU A 383 13.20 11.02 25.88
C GLU A 383 12.01 10.41 26.62
N GLN A 384 10.93 11.18 26.78
CA GLN A 384 9.70 10.71 27.41
C GLN A 384 9.02 9.58 26.62
N LEU A 385 9.01 9.67 25.28
CA LEU A 385 8.42 8.66 24.41
C LEU A 385 9.18 7.33 24.53
N ILE A 386 10.51 7.35 24.45
CA ILE A 386 11.30 6.13 24.58
C ILE A 386 11.19 5.60 26.01
N ALA A 387 11.27 6.44 27.04
CA ALA A 387 11.06 6.01 28.43
C ALA A 387 9.68 5.37 28.65
N HIS A 388 8.63 5.88 27.99
CA HIS A 388 7.31 5.26 28.01
C HIS A 388 7.34 3.83 27.44
N TYR A 389 8.04 3.62 26.32
CA TYR A 389 8.28 2.31 25.70
C TYR A 389 9.42 1.51 26.32
N VAL A 390 10.02 1.93 27.44
CA VAL A 390 10.90 1.09 28.27
C VAL A 390 10.08 0.32 29.31
N ARG A 391 8.90 0.82 29.72
CA ARG A 391 8.06 0.15 30.73
C ARG A 391 7.41 -1.13 30.19
N GLU A 392 7.56 -2.26 30.88
CA GLU A 392 7.12 -3.57 30.39
C GLU A 392 5.61 -3.67 30.09
N ASP A 393 4.79 -2.90 30.82
CA ASP A 393 3.33 -2.83 30.66
C ASP A 393 2.88 -2.02 29.44
N THR A 394 3.74 -1.16 28.90
CA THR A 394 3.46 -0.41 27.67
C THR A 394 3.46 -1.34 26.48
N GLY A 395 2.34 -1.41 25.76
CA GLY A 395 2.24 -2.15 24.52
C GLY A 395 2.19 -1.25 23.28
N TYR A 396 2.64 -1.80 22.16
CA TYR A 396 2.75 -1.14 20.87
C TYR A 396 1.38 -1.14 20.17
N LEU A 397 0.56 -0.15 20.50
CA LEU A 397 -0.80 -0.03 19.99
C LEU A 397 -0.81 0.23 18.48
N SER A 398 -1.59 -0.54 17.71
CA SER A 398 -1.75 -0.27 16.28
C SER A 398 -2.49 1.03 16.03
N ARG A 399 -2.00 1.88 15.13
CA ARG A 399 -2.61 3.17 14.71
C ARG A 399 -2.89 4.15 15.86
N ALA A 400 -2.05 4.18 16.89
CA ALA A 400 -2.24 5.00 18.11
C ALA A 400 -2.71 6.44 17.85
N ARG A 401 -2.24 7.08 16.77
CA ARG A 401 -2.71 8.40 16.32
C ARG A 401 -2.99 8.38 14.82
N VAL A 402 -4.26 8.43 14.44
CA VAL A 402 -4.69 8.37 13.04
C VAL A 402 -4.70 9.78 12.43
N MET A 403 -3.94 9.99 11.35
CA MET A 403 -3.95 11.24 10.57
C MET A 403 -5.24 11.44 9.78
N ARG A 404 -5.81 10.33 9.27
CA ARG A 404 -7.06 10.28 8.50
C ARG A 404 -7.71 8.90 8.70
N GLU A 405 -8.90 8.85 9.29
CA GLU A 405 -9.64 7.60 9.58
C GLU A 405 -9.81 6.68 8.36
N ARG A 406 -9.83 7.26 7.16
CA ARG A 406 -10.03 6.56 5.89
C ARG A 406 -8.76 6.11 5.17
N GLN A 407 -7.57 6.39 5.70
CA GLN A 407 -6.33 5.92 5.09
C GLN A 407 -6.10 4.47 5.53
N MET A 408 -6.55 3.50 4.74
CA MET A 408 -6.22 2.08 4.88
C MET A 408 -5.03 1.79 3.94
N GLY A 409 -3.88 1.32 4.45
CA GLY A 409 -2.70 1.11 3.60
C GLY A 409 -1.34 1.20 4.30
N GLY A 410 -1.27 1.08 5.63
CA GLY A 410 -0.01 0.83 6.32
C GLY A 410 0.47 -0.59 6.06
N ASP A 411 1.79 -0.77 5.94
CA ASP A 411 2.42 -2.05 5.56
C ASP A 411 1.96 -3.23 6.43
N TYR A 412 1.63 -2.99 7.70
CA TYR A 412 1.25 -4.00 8.67
C TYR A 412 -0.25 -4.00 9.04
N ASP A 413 -1.09 -3.21 8.35
CA ASP A 413 -2.53 -3.14 8.64
C ASP A 413 -3.23 -4.51 8.50
N HIS A 414 -2.77 -5.31 7.54
CA HIS A 414 -3.28 -6.65 7.31
C HIS A 414 -2.95 -7.59 8.48
N LEU A 415 -1.73 -7.49 9.03
CA LEU A 415 -1.34 -8.22 10.26
C LEU A 415 -2.12 -7.73 11.47
N ALA A 416 -2.36 -6.42 11.55
CA ALA A 416 -3.12 -5.82 12.63
C ALA A 416 -4.62 -6.10 12.54
N ARG A 417 -5.10 -6.72 11.44
CA ARG A 417 -6.52 -6.95 11.13
C ARG A 417 -7.34 -5.66 11.24
N THR A 418 -6.76 -4.54 10.80
CA THR A 418 -7.35 -3.20 10.97
C THR A 418 -8.80 -3.13 10.51
N GLN A 419 -9.14 -3.78 9.39
CA GLN A 419 -10.51 -3.78 8.85
C GLN A 419 -11.55 -4.41 9.78
N GLU A 420 -11.17 -5.30 10.70
CA GLU A 420 -12.11 -5.97 11.60
C GLU A 420 -12.50 -5.15 12.82
N TRP A 421 -11.63 -4.24 13.28
CA TRP A 421 -11.89 -3.43 14.47
C TRP A 421 -12.03 -1.94 14.21
N ALA A 422 -11.54 -1.43 13.07
CA ALA A 422 -11.65 -0.01 12.73
C ALA A 422 -13.07 0.39 12.29
N LEU A 423 -13.86 -0.56 11.77
CA LEU A 423 -15.27 -0.32 11.41
C LEU A 423 -16.22 -0.50 12.60
N GLY A 424 -15.78 -1.17 13.66
CA GLY A 424 -16.59 -1.41 14.87
C GLY A 424 -16.58 -0.27 15.89
N SER A 425 -15.80 0.79 15.67
CA SER A 425 -15.72 1.94 16.58
C SER A 425 -16.80 3.01 16.36
N GLU A 426 -17.70 2.86 15.38
CA GLU A 426 -18.84 3.78 15.19
C GLU A 426 -19.94 3.64 16.26
N GLU A 427 -19.95 2.58 17.08
CA GLU A 427 -20.99 2.36 18.12
C GLU A 427 -20.57 2.71 19.55
N ALA A 428 -19.38 3.30 19.75
CA ALA A 428 -18.93 3.76 21.07
C ALA A 428 -18.51 5.23 21.02
N SER A 429 -19.49 6.12 20.95
CA SER A 429 -19.33 7.56 21.19
C SER A 429 -20.55 8.10 21.93
#